data_AF-A0A0P1ICH7-F1
#
_entry.id   AF-A0A0P1ICH7-F1
#
_cell.length_a   1.000
_cell.length_b   1.000
_cell.length_c   1.000
_cell.angle_alpha   90.00
_cell.angle_beta   90.00
_cell.angle_gamma   90.00
#
_symmetry.space_group_name_H-M   'P 1'
#
loop_
_entity.id
_entity.type
_entity.pdbx_description
1 polymer ?
#
loop_
_entity_poly.entity_id
_entity_poly.type
_entity_poly.pdbx_seq_one_letter_code
_entity_poly.pdbx_strand_id
1 'polypeptide(L)'
;MLGSLAKLIERQIKKAQAEGQLQGLEGEGQPLPDRSCEAQSDPAIAAGHRIMAQAGVLPEEFEIRKKLDAARKDYTELTDPNARKAAMARIAELEMRYNMARDARRAFMR
;
A
#
# COMPACT_ATOMS: atom_id res chain seq x y z
N MET A 1 24.18 -17.77 30.61
CA MET A 1 23.44 -18.72 29.75
C MET A 1 23.12 -18.20 28.33
N LEU A 2 23.76 -17.12 27.83
CA LEU A 2 23.53 -16.62 26.46
C LEU A 2 24.57 -17.09 25.43
N GLY A 3 25.75 -17.56 25.87
CA GLY A 3 26.85 -17.93 24.98
C GLY A 3 26.64 -19.22 24.18
N SER A 4 25.84 -20.16 24.67
CA SER A 4 25.49 -21.39 23.93
C SER A 4 24.54 -21.09 22.77
N LEU A 5 23.54 -20.23 22.99
CA LEU A 5 22.61 -19.79 21.95
C LEU A 5 23.34 -18.99 20.86
N ALA A 6 24.22 -18.08 21.23
CA ALA A 6 25.04 -17.32 20.27
C ALA A 6 25.86 -18.24 19.37
N LYS A 7 26.46 -19.31 19.92
CA LYS A 7 27.21 -20.31 19.14
C LYS A 7 26.32 -21.10 18.17
N LEU A 8 25.08 -21.42 18.55
CA LEU A 8 24.12 -22.08 17.67
C LEU A 8 23.69 -21.16 16.52
N ILE A 9 23.40 -19.90 16.83
CA ILE A 9 23.04 -18.88 15.83
C ILE A 9 24.18 -18.70 14.83
N GLU A 10 25.42 -18.51 15.31
CA GLU A 10 26.60 -18.34 14.46
C GLU A 10 26.82 -19.53 13.53
N ARG A 11 26.60 -20.74 14.03
CA ARG A 11 26.72 -21.97 13.23
C ARG A 11 25.66 -22.03 12.13
N GLN A 12 24.44 -21.58 12.41
CA GLN A 12 23.35 -21.52 11.43
C GLN A 12 23.61 -20.46 10.36
N ILE A 13 24.10 -19.27 10.73
CA ILE A 13 24.47 -18.22 9.79
C ILE A 13 25.57 -18.70 8.83
N LYS A 14 26.64 -19.31 9.37
CA LYS A 14 27.74 -19.86 8.55
C LYS A 14 27.28 -20.96 7.59
N LYS A 15 26.34 -21.80 8.02
CA LYS A 15 25.73 -22.82 7.16
C LYS A 15 24.98 -22.17 6.00
N ALA A 16 24.11 -21.19 6.27
CA ALA A 16 23.35 -20.49 5.24
C ALA A 16 24.28 -19.73 4.25
N GLN A 17 25.38 -19.14 4.74
CA GLN A 17 26.41 -18.54 3.88
C GLN A 17 27.07 -19.56 2.96
N ALA A 18 27.49 -20.72 3.49
CA ALA A 18 28.14 -21.77 2.71
C ALA A 18 27.20 -22.41 1.68
N GLU A 19 25.91 -22.48 2.00
CA GLU A 19 24.85 -22.96 1.09
C GLU A 19 24.41 -21.90 0.07
N GLY A 20 24.99 -20.69 0.09
CA GLY A 20 24.65 -19.61 -0.83
C GLY A 20 23.26 -19.01 -0.61
N GLN A 21 22.57 -19.36 0.48
CA GLN A 21 21.21 -18.88 0.79
C GLN A 21 21.14 -17.38 1.08
N LEU A 22 22.29 -16.75 1.32
CA LEU A 22 22.40 -15.30 1.54
C LEU A 22 22.90 -14.54 0.29
N GLN A 23 23.00 -15.20 -0.86
CA GLN A 23 23.42 -14.63 -2.14
C GLN A 23 22.29 -14.77 -3.18
N GLY A 24 22.22 -13.84 -4.13
CA GLY A 24 21.14 -13.73 -5.10
C GLY A 24 19.79 -13.34 -4.51
N LEU A 25 19.77 -12.64 -3.37
CA LEU A 25 18.52 -12.21 -2.74
C LEU A 25 17.80 -11.16 -3.59
N GLU A 26 16.47 -11.10 -3.47
CA GLU A 26 15.68 -10.10 -4.17
C GLU A 26 16.13 -8.69 -3.76
N GLY A 27 16.59 -7.91 -4.74
CA GLY A 27 17.14 -6.57 -4.51
C GLY A 27 18.60 -6.51 -4.08
N GLU A 28 19.35 -7.63 -4.14
CA GLU A 28 20.79 -7.62 -3.86
C GLU A 28 21.55 -6.71 -4.84
N GLY A 29 22.38 -5.82 -4.28
CA GLY A 29 23.14 -4.82 -5.04
C GLY A 29 22.31 -3.65 -5.59
N GLN A 30 20.99 -3.66 -5.42
CA GLN A 30 20.12 -2.55 -5.83
C GLN A 30 20.06 -1.47 -4.73
N PRO A 31 19.85 -0.20 -5.09
CA PRO A 31 19.58 0.83 -4.11
C PRO A 31 18.32 0.47 -3.31
N LEU A 32 18.35 0.81 -2.02
CA LEU A 32 17.16 0.66 -1.18
C LEU A 32 15.99 1.44 -1.83
N PRO A 33 14.78 0.87 -1.87
CA PRO A 33 13.63 1.56 -2.43
C PRO A 33 13.38 2.88 -1.68
N ASP A 34 13.05 3.93 -2.41
CA ASP A 34 12.70 5.21 -1.81
C ASP A 34 11.42 5.06 -0.97
N ARG A 35 11.58 5.29 0.33
CA ARG A 35 10.51 5.19 1.35
C ARG A 35 10.34 6.50 2.10
N SER A 36 10.78 7.62 1.52
CA SER A 36 10.65 8.96 2.10
C SER A 36 9.20 9.30 2.52
N CYS A 37 8.21 8.78 1.79
CA CYS A 37 6.78 8.89 2.11
C CYS A 37 6.30 8.02 3.30
N GLU A 38 7.02 6.95 3.66
CA GLU A 38 6.72 6.11 4.83
C GLU A 38 7.34 6.66 6.13
N ALA A 39 8.39 7.51 6.03
CA ALA A 39 9.11 8.04 7.18
C ALA A 39 8.27 8.90 8.12
N GLN A 40 7.15 9.44 7.64
CA GLN A 40 6.19 10.23 8.43
C GLN A 40 5.03 9.40 8.99
N SER A 41 4.94 8.11 8.65
CA SER A 41 3.87 7.22 9.11
C SER A 41 4.32 6.41 10.34
N ASP A 42 3.36 5.99 11.16
CA ASP A 42 3.62 5.01 12.22
C ASP A 42 4.27 3.74 11.62
N PRO A 43 5.38 3.23 12.19
CA PRO A 43 6.11 2.07 11.66
C PRO A 43 5.24 0.82 11.48
N ALA A 44 4.24 0.62 12.33
CA ALA A 44 3.31 -0.50 12.24
C ALA A 44 2.36 -0.35 11.04
N ILE A 45 1.89 0.88 10.79
CA ILE A 45 1.04 1.21 9.65
C ILE A 45 1.82 1.10 8.34
N ALA A 46 3.06 1.60 8.30
CA ALA A 46 3.95 1.44 7.15
C ALA A 46 4.22 -0.04 6.86
N ALA A 47 4.47 -0.86 7.89
CA ALA A 47 4.63 -2.31 7.72
C ALA A 47 3.35 -2.98 7.18
N GLY A 48 2.17 -2.62 7.69
CA GLY A 48 0.89 -3.11 7.18
C GLY A 48 0.65 -2.75 5.71
N HIS A 49 0.96 -1.51 5.32
CA HIS A 49 0.89 -1.06 3.92
C HIS A 49 1.86 -1.85 3.02
N ARG A 50 3.07 -2.15 3.49
CA ARG A 50 4.04 -2.98 2.74
C ARG A 50 3.54 -4.41 2.53
N ILE A 51 3.01 -5.04 3.57
CA ILE A 51 2.45 -6.40 3.47
C ILE A 51 1.29 -6.43 2.47
N MET A 52 0.40 -5.44 2.51
CA MET A 52 -0.71 -5.34 1.55
C MET A 52 -0.24 -5.08 0.12
N ALA A 53 0.74 -4.19 -0.07
CA ALA A 53 1.31 -3.89 -1.39
C ALA A 53 2.05 -5.10 -1.99
N GLN A 54 2.81 -5.84 -1.17
CA GLN A 54 3.51 -7.07 -1.56
C GLN A 54 2.54 -8.20 -1.90
N ALA A 55 1.39 -8.28 -1.23
CA ALA A 55 0.33 -9.23 -1.53
C ALA A 55 -0.50 -8.86 -2.77
N GLY A 56 -0.21 -7.73 -3.43
CA GLY A 56 -0.97 -7.27 -4.60
C GLY A 56 -2.39 -6.81 -4.29
N VAL A 57 -2.74 -6.66 -3.02
CA VAL A 57 -4.07 -6.22 -2.58
C VAL A 57 -4.08 -4.70 -2.61
N LEU A 58 -4.46 -4.13 -3.76
CA LEU A 58 -4.77 -2.71 -3.85
C LEU A 58 -6.07 -2.45 -3.11
N PRO A 59 -6.08 -1.67 -2.02
CA PRO A 59 -7.32 -1.39 -1.31
C PRO A 59 -8.34 -0.71 -2.22
N GLU A 60 -9.62 -1.10 -2.09
CA GLU A 60 -10.69 -0.72 -3.03
C GLU A 60 -10.84 0.80 -3.21
N GLU A 61 -10.44 1.60 -2.21
CA GLU A 61 -10.57 3.05 -2.32
C GLU A 61 -9.64 3.69 -3.34
N PHE A 62 -8.53 3.05 -3.73
CA PHE A 62 -7.67 3.58 -4.80
C PHE A 62 -8.36 3.47 -6.17
N GLU A 63 -9.08 2.37 -6.42
CA GLU A 63 -9.87 2.20 -7.64
C GLU A 63 -11.06 3.16 -7.67
N ILE A 64 -11.72 3.39 -6.53
CA ILE A 64 -12.80 4.39 -6.43
C ILE A 64 -12.25 5.80 -6.61
N ARG A 65 -11.07 6.12 -6.06
CA ARG A 65 -10.41 7.42 -6.25
C ARG A 65 -10.12 7.70 -7.72
N LYS A 66 -9.57 6.73 -8.47
CA LYS A 66 -9.35 6.87 -9.91
C LYS A 66 -10.64 7.18 -10.67
N LYS A 67 -11.73 6.48 -10.34
CA LYS A 67 -13.06 6.73 -10.92
C LYS A 67 -13.60 8.12 -10.57
N LEU A 68 -13.34 8.59 -9.34
CA LEU A 68 -13.72 9.93 -8.91
C LEU A 68 -12.97 11.02 -9.70
N ASP A 69 -11.67 10.85 -9.88
CA ASP A 69 -10.83 11.81 -10.61
C ASP A 69 -11.21 11.87 -12.09
N ALA A 70 -11.54 10.73 -12.71
CA ALA A 70 -12.10 10.68 -14.06
C ALA A 70 -13.46 11.40 -14.13
N ALA A 71 -14.40 11.09 -13.22
CA ALA A 71 -15.72 11.73 -13.21
C ALA A 71 -15.65 13.26 -12.99
N ARG A 72 -14.69 13.73 -12.20
CA ARG A 72 -14.44 15.17 -12.00
C ARG A 72 -13.90 15.85 -13.27
N LYS A 73 -13.02 15.19 -14.02
CA LYS A 73 -12.55 15.68 -15.33
C LYS A 73 -13.70 15.76 -16.33
N ASP A 74 -14.48 14.68 -16.46
CA ASP A 74 -15.63 14.65 -17.36
C ASP A 74 -16.64 15.76 -17.04
N TYR A 75 -16.85 16.04 -15.74
CA TYR A 75 -17.71 17.13 -15.29
C TYR A 75 -17.22 18.52 -15.73
N THR A 76 -15.91 18.75 -15.85
CA THR A 76 -15.36 20.04 -16.31
C THR A 76 -15.57 20.29 -17.80
N GLU A 77 -15.68 19.22 -18.59
CA GLU A 77 -15.87 19.29 -20.04
C GLU A 77 -17.36 19.37 -20.45
N LEU A 78 -18.27 19.07 -19.51
CA LEU A 78 -19.71 19.09 -19.73
C LEU A 78 -20.28 20.52 -19.73
N THR A 79 -20.89 20.90 -20.85
CA THR A 79 -21.57 22.20 -21.04
C THR A 79 -23.09 22.11 -20.92
N ASP A 80 -23.68 20.93 -21.12
CA ASP A 80 -25.13 20.70 -21.00
C ASP A 80 -25.60 20.67 -19.52
N PRO A 81 -26.60 21.47 -19.13
CA PRO A 81 -27.09 21.52 -17.74
C PRO A 81 -27.63 20.18 -17.21
N ASN A 82 -28.30 19.38 -18.06
CA ASN A 82 -28.86 18.10 -17.63
C ASN A 82 -27.77 17.05 -17.44
N ALA A 83 -26.80 16.98 -18.36
CA ALA A 83 -25.63 16.12 -18.23
C ALA A 83 -24.75 16.50 -17.04
N ARG A 84 -24.59 17.79 -16.73
CA ARG A 84 -23.89 18.25 -15.51
C ARG A 84 -24.57 17.77 -14.24
N LYS A 85 -25.90 17.80 -14.17
CA LYS A 85 -26.65 17.31 -13.00
C LYS A 85 -26.47 15.81 -12.81
N ALA A 86 -26.50 15.02 -13.89
CA ALA A 86 -26.24 13.58 -13.83
C ALA A 86 -24.79 13.27 -13.40
N ALA A 87 -23.81 14.01 -13.93
CA ALA A 87 -22.40 13.87 -13.54
C ALA A 87 -22.17 14.23 -12.07
N MET A 88 -22.82 15.28 -11.54
CA MET A 88 -22.78 15.60 -10.12
C MET A 88 -23.32 14.47 -9.24
N ALA A 89 -24.45 13.85 -9.61
CA ALA A 89 -25.01 12.73 -8.87
C ALA A 89 -24.04 11.54 -8.82
N ARG A 90 -23.36 11.27 -9.95
CA ARG A 90 -22.35 10.21 -10.04
C ARG A 90 -21.11 10.50 -9.21
N ILE A 91 -20.65 11.76 -9.17
CA ILE A 91 -19.55 12.19 -8.30
C ILE A 91 -19.94 11.99 -6.83
N ALA A 92 -21.13 12.41 -6.42
CA ALA A 92 -21.61 12.25 -5.04
C ALA A 92 -21.69 10.78 -4.61
N GLU A 93 -22.16 9.89 -5.49
CA GLU A 93 -22.19 8.45 -5.22
C GLU A 93 -20.77 7.87 -5.03
N LEU A 94 -19.83 8.25 -5.91
CA LEU A 94 -18.43 7.81 -5.82
C LEU A 94 -17.74 8.34 -4.55
N GLU A 95 -18.03 9.59 -4.14
CA GLU A 95 -17.53 10.16 -2.88
C GLU A 95 -18.07 9.40 -1.66
N MET A 96 -19.36 9.07 -1.66
CA MET A 96 -19.95 8.26 -0.59
C MET A 96 -19.25 6.91 -0.46
N ARG A 97 -19.09 6.19 -1.58
CA ARG A 97 -18.42 4.87 -1.59
C ARG A 97 -16.95 4.98 -1.17
N TYR A 98 -16.24 6.02 -1.60
CA TYR A 98 -14.85 6.27 -1.19
C TYR A 98 -14.73 6.46 0.33
N ASN A 99 -15.63 7.24 0.92
CA ASN A 99 -15.62 7.50 2.36
C ASN A 99 -15.96 6.22 3.15
N MET A 100 -16.93 5.43 2.71
CA MET A 100 -17.25 4.12 3.32
C MET A 100 -16.05 3.17 3.31
N ALA A 101 -15.36 3.04 2.17
CA ALA A 101 -14.16 2.21 2.05
C ALA A 101 -13.03 2.71 2.97
N ARG A 102 -12.86 4.02 3.09
CA ARG A 102 -11.88 4.64 4.00
C ARG A 102 -12.21 4.35 5.47
N ASP A 103 -13.47 4.45 5.86
CA ASP A 103 -13.92 4.19 7.23
C ASP A 103 -13.82 2.71 7.59
N ALA A 104 -14.15 1.81 6.66
CA ALA A 104 -13.96 0.36 6.83
C ALA A 104 -12.49 0.01 7.12
N ARG A 105 -11.54 0.64 6.41
CA ARG A 105 -10.11 0.46 6.71
C ARG A 105 -9.70 1.04 8.05
N ARG A 106 -10.20 2.23 8.41
CA ARG A 106 -9.90 2.84 9.71
C ARG A 106 -10.43 1.97 10.87
N ALA A 107 -11.57 1.32 10.68
CA ALA A 107 -12.13 0.37 11.64
C ALA A 107 -11.30 -0.92 11.71
N PHE A 108 -10.82 -1.44 10.58
CA PHE A 108 -9.93 -2.60 10.54
C PHE A 108 -8.57 -2.37 11.21
N MET A 109 -8.06 -1.13 11.17
CA MET A 109 -6.77 -0.75 11.76
C MET A 109 -6.84 -0.35 13.24
N ARG A 110 -8.02 -0.32 13.86
CA ARG A 110 -8.19 -0.11 15.31
C ARG A 110 -8.21 -1.44 16.04
#